data_AF-A0A2A4UE50-F1
#
_entry.id   AF-A0A2A4UE50-F1
#
_cell.length_a   1.000
_cell.length_b   1.000
_cell.length_c   1.000
_cell.angle_alpha   90.00
_cell.angle_beta   90.00
_cell.angle_gamma   90.00
#
_symmetry.space_group_name_H-M   'P 1'
#
loop_
_entity.id
_entity.type
_entity.pdbx_description
1 polymer ?
#
loop_
_entity_poly.entity_id
_entity_poly.type
_entity_poly.pdbx_seq_one_letter_code
_entity_poly.pdbx_strand_id
1 'polypeptide(L)'
;MQSPIDLSQANAVGNVAISIDYKVNPLTVLNNGHTVQVNFPAGSNMTSGGKVFPLVQVHFHTPSEHVISGKSFPLVAHFVHATPEGALGVIGVMFDEGKNNPELQKIIDAAPKEKTGPRTFSDVIIDPNALFPDEIKVFRYMGSLTTPPC
;
A
#
# COMPACT_ATOMS: atom_id res chain seq x y z
N MET A 1 -3.22 -7.46 18.54
CA MET A 1 -2.71 -8.47 17.60
C MET A 1 -1.68 -7.75 16.74
N GLN A 2 -0.43 -8.20 16.75
CA GLN A 2 0.65 -7.53 16.03
C GLN A 2 0.63 -7.96 14.56
N SER A 3 1.03 -7.06 13.66
CA SER A 3 1.33 -7.35 12.25
C SER A 3 2.85 -7.47 12.06
N PRO A 4 3.36 -8.22 11.06
CA PRO A 4 2.64 -9.05 10.09
C PRO A 4 2.27 -10.44 10.64
N ILE A 5 1.47 -11.21 9.88
CA ILE A 5 1.06 -12.59 10.21
C ILE A 5 1.13 -13.52 8.99
N ASP A 6 1.07 -14.84 9.22
CA ASP A 6 0.74 -15.80 8.16
C ASP A 6 -0.76 -15.78 7.89
N LEU A 7 -1.14 -15.36 6.68
CA LEU A 7 -2.53 -15.19 6.28
C LEU A 7 -3.29 -16.52 6.12
N SER A 8 -2.58 -17.66 6.02
CA SER A 8 -3.22 -18.99 5.91
C SER A 8 -3.69 -19.55 7.25
N GLN A 9 -3.08 -19.12 8.35
CA GLN A 9 -3.46 -19.50 9.72
C GLN A 9 -4.53 -18.56 10.28
N ALA A 10 -4.79 -17.44 9.61
CA ALA A 10 -5.77 -16.49 10.04
C ALA A 10 -7.16 -16.95 9.59
N ASN A 11 -8.12 -17.02 10.52
CA ASN A 11 -9.56 -17.06 10.20
C ASN A 11 -10.03 -15.70 9.62
N ALA A 12 -9.28 -15.18 8.65
CA ALA A 12 -9.30 -13.83 8.10
C ALA A 12 -10.07 -13.75 6.77
N VAL A 13 -10.92 -14.74 6.48
CA VAL A 13 -11.82 -14.69 5.34
C VAL A 13 -13.15 -14.10 5.82
N GLY A 14 -13.24 -12.78 5.77
CA GLY A 14 -14.50 -12.06 5.95
C GLY A 14 -15.04 -11.61 4.60
N ASN A 15 -16.33 -11.81 4.34
CA ASN A 15 -17.03 -11.17 3.23
C ASN A 15 -17.20 -9.68 3.54
N VAL A 16 -16.12 -8.92 3.37
CA VAL A 16 -16.11 -7.47 3.53
C VAL A 16 -15.88 -6.91 2.15
N ALA A 17 -16.93 -6.32 1.58
CA ALA A 17 -16.78 -5.51 0.39
C ALA A 17 -15.89 -4.32 0.74
N ILE A 18 -14.72 -4.26 0.11
CA ILE A 18 -13.96 -3.03 0.01
C ILE A 18 -14.33 -2.35 -1.31
N SER A 19 -14.46 -1.04 -1.28
CA SER A 19 -14.59 -0.22 -2.48
C SER A 19 -13.45 0.78 -2.48
N ILE A 20 -12.84 0.96 -3.65
CA ILE A 20 -11.70 1.84 -3.85
C ILE A 20 -12.11 2.87 -4.89
N ASP A 21 -11.92 4.15 -4.55
CA ASP A 21 -12.05 5.26 -5.47
C ASP A 21 -10.78 6.11 -5.39
N TYR A 22 -9.74 5.69 -6.10
CA TYR A 22 -8.50 6.45 -6.16
C TYR A 22 -8.40 7.27 -7.44
N LYS A 23 -7.87 8.49 -7.29
CA LYS A 23 -7.62 9.43 -8.37
C LYS A 23 -6.16 9.37 -8.81
N VAL A 24 -5.94 9.62 -10.09
CA VAL A 24 -4.61 9.82 -10.65
C VAL A 24 -4.06 11.18 -10.24
N ASN A 25 -2.75 11.25 -9.96
CA ASN A 25 -2.10 12.47 -9.49
C ASN A 25 -0.67 12.58 -10.04
N PRO A 26 -0.06 13.77 -10.05
CA PRO A 26 1.39 13.90 -10.21
C PRO A 26 2.15 13.09 -9.15
N LEU A 27 3.19 12.38 -9.57
CA LEU A 27 3.98 11.52 -8.69
C LEU A 27 4.74 12.38 -7.68
N THR A 28 4.44 12.18 -6.39
CA THR A 28 5.21 12.76 -5.29
C THR A 28 5.88 11.64 -4.50
N VAL A 29 7.19 11.48 -4.66
CA VAL A 29 7.96 10.36 -4.11
C VAL A 29 9.08 10.85 -3.20
N LEU A 30 9.39 10.06 -2.17
CA LEU A 30 10.52 10.27 -1.26
C LEU A 30 11.17 8.95 -0.88
N ASN A 31 12.39 9.04 -0.37
CA ASN A 31 13.05 7.98 0.38
C ASN A 31 13.27 8.50 1.80
N ASN A 32 12.59 7.93 2.79
CA ASN A 32 12.68 8.40 4.17
C ASN A 32 13.84 7.75 4.97
N GLY A 33 14.64 6.89 4.32
CA GLY A 33 15.70 6.08 4.92
C GLY A 33 15.25 4.70 5.38
N HIS A 34 13.94 4.41 5.35
CA HIS A 34 13.35 3.11 5.69
C HIS A 34 12.62 2.47 4.50
N THR A 35 12.00 3.30 3.66
CA THR A 35 11.24 2.86 2.48
C THR A 35 11.17 3.97 1.43
N VAL A 36 10.85 3.58 0.20
CA VAL A 36 10.34 4.49 -0.81
C VAL A 36 8.86 4.71 -0.53
N GLN A 37 8.45 5.97 -0.44
CA GLN A 37 7.07 6.36 -0.14
C GLN A 37 6.55 7.28 -1.25
N VAL A 38 5.30 7.08 -1.65
CA VAL A 38 4.56 7.94 -2.55
C VAL A 38 3.43 8.61 -1.76
N ASN A 39 3.41 9.94 -1.77
CA ASN A 39 2.38 10.73 -1.09
C ASN A 39 1.24 11.05 -2.05
N PHE A 40 0.02 10.98 -1.54
CA PHE A 40 -1.19 11.33 -2.29
C PHE A 40 -1.87 12.55 -1.67
N PRO A 41 -2.39 13.48 -2.50
CA PRO A 41 -3.28 14.52 -2.01
C PRO A 41 -4.63 13.93 -1.61
N ALA A 42 -5.45 14.72 -0.90
CA ALA A 42 -6.82 14.34 -0.60
C ALA A 42 -7.65 14.12 -1.88
N GLY A 43 -8.61 13.18 -1.81
CA GLY A 43 -9.54 12.89 -2.91
C GLY A 43 -9.61 11.41 -3.29
N SER A 44 -8.61 10.62 -2.92
CA SER A 44 -8.58 9.17 -3.05
C SER A 44 -9.07 8.49 -1.78
N ASN A 45 -9.96 7.51 -1.88
CA ASN A 45 -10.60 6.87 -0.72
C ASN A 45 -10.70 5.34 -0.84
N MET A 46 -10.61 4.66 0.31
CA MET A 46 -11.11 3.30 0.51
C MET A 46 -12.38 3.38 1.35
N THR A 47 -13.42 2.63 0.98
CA THR A 47 -14.57 2.36 1.86
C THR A 47 -14.52 0.92 2.34
N SER A 48 -14.59 0.72 3.65
CA SER A 48 -14.60 -0.60 4.28
C SER A 48 -15.59 -0.61 5.44
N GLY A 49 -16.53 -1.57 5.43
CA GLY A 49 -17.57 -1.68 6.47
C GLY A 49 -18.43 -0.41 6.61
N GLY A 50 -18.69 0.31 5.52
CA GLY A 50 -19.46 1.56 5.51
C GLY A 50 -18.69 2.80 5.99
N LYS A 51 -17.41 2.67 6.37
CA LYS A 51 -16.56 3.79 6.77
C LYS A 51 -15.58 4.15 5.66
N VAL A 52 -15.42 5.46 5.42
CA VAL A 52 -14.49 6.02 4.43
C VAL A 52 -13.14 6.29 5.08
N PHE A 53 -12.08 5.86 4.41
CA PHE A 53 -10.69 6.05 4.80
C PHE A 53 -9.94 6.73 3.65
N PRO A 54 -9.62 8.03 3.77
CA PRO A 54 -8.79 8.74 2.80
C PRO A 54 -7.39 8.12 2.65
N LEU A 55 -6.93 7.94 1.40
CA LEU A 55 -5.56 7.50 1.10
C LEU A 55 -4.58 8.63 1.42
N VAL A 56 -3.51 8.30 2.14
CA VAL A 56 -2.46 9.24 2.54
C VAL A 56 -1.18 8.97 1.78
N GLN A 57 -0.76 7.71 1.75
CA GLN A 57 0.50 7.31 1.13
C GLN A 57 0.49 5.84 0.72
N VAL A 58 1.42 5.50 -0.18
CA VAL A 58 1.82 4.13 -0.48
C VAL A 58 3.31 3.98 -0.18
N HIS A 59 3.70 2.89 0.46
CA HIS A 59 5.12 2.57 0.67
C HIS A 59 5.38 1.09 0.46
N PHE A 60 6.66 0.72 0.38
CA PHE A 60 7.06 -0.60 -0.08
C PHE A 60 7.98 -1.31 0.92
N HIS A 61 7.85 -2.63 1.01
CA HIS A 61 8.77 -3.49 1.76
C HIS A 61 9.27 -4.63 0.88
N THR A 62 10.55 -4.94 1.02
CA THR A 62 11.21 -6.07 0.38
C THR A 62 12.04 -6.83 1.42
N PRO A 63 11.77 -8.13 1.68
CA PRO A 63 10.66 -8.92 1.12
C PRO A 63 9.30 -8.51 1.72
N SER A 64 8.22 -9.19 1.34
CA SER A 64 6.90 -8.96 1.94
C SER A 64 6.90 -9.29 3.42
N GLU A 65 6.29 -8.42 4.21
CA GLU A 65 6.19 -8.60 5.67
C GLU A 65 5.24 -9.76 6.00
N HIS A 66 4.06 -9.81 5.37
CA HIS A 66 3.14 -10.94 5.46
C HIS A 66 3.61 -12.12 4.61
N VAL A 67 3.20 -13.31 5.05
CA VAL A 67 3.42 -14.58 4.32
C VAL A 67 2.09 -15.30 4.10
N ILE A 68 2.03 -16.13 3.06
CA ILE A 68 0.89 -17.02 2.80
C ILE A 68 1.40 -18.46 2.86
N SER A 69 0.95 -19.23 3.85
CA SER A 69 1.39 -20.62 4.05
C SER A 69 2.91 -20.72 4.19
N GLY A 70 3.48 -19.84 5.02
CA GLY A 70 4.92 -19.72 5.25
C GLY A 70 5.73 -19.13 4.08
N LYS A 71 5.11 -18.81 2.93
CA LYS A 71 5.81 -18.24 1.77
C LYS A 71 5.76 -16.71 1.78
N SER A 72 6.94 -16.09 1.75
CA SER A 72 7.11 -14.65 1.52
C SER A 72 7.13 -14.32 0.02
N PHE A 73 6.76 -13.10 -0.32
CA PHE A 73 6.77 -12.54 -1.66
C PHE A 73 7.93 -11.53 -1.80
N PRO A 74 8.48 -11.34 -3.01
CA PRO A 74 9.56 -10.40 -3.25
C PRO A 74 9.29 -8.96 -2.79
N LEU A 75 8.03 -8.50 -2.86
CA LEU A 75 7.65 -7.12 -2.59
C LEU A 75 6.22 -7.05 -2.06
N VAL A 76 5.96 -6.11 -1.15
CA VAL A 76 4.60 -5.68 -0.78
C VAL A 76 4.49 -4.16 -0.85
N ALA A 77 3.37 -3.67 -1.38
CA ALA A 77 2.97 -2.26 -1.31
C ALA A 77 1.90 -2.07 -0.24
N HIS A 78 2.11 -1.14 0.67
CA HIS A 78 1.18 -0.77 1.73
C HIS A 78 0.50 0.56 1.42
N PHE A 79 -0.79 0.50 1.12
CA PHE A 79 -1.67 1.66 0.92
C PHE A 79 -2.24 2.08 2.27
N VAL A 80 -1.71 3.16 2.82
CA VAL A 80 -2.08 3.65 4.15
C VAL A 80 -3.16 4.70 4.03
N HIS A 81 -4.25 4.47 4.75
CA HIS A 81 -5.39 5.36 4.83
C HIS A 81 -5.61 5.81 6.27
N ALA A 82 -6.08 7.04 6.45
CA ALA A 82 -6.34 7.62 7.77
C ALA A 82 -7.60 8.47 7.75
N THR A 83 -8.51 8.26 8.71
CA THR A 83 -9.65 9.17 8.91
C THR A 83 -9.22 10.42 9.68
N PRO A 84 -10.00 11.51 9.62
CA PRO A 84 -9.70 12.73 10.39
C PRO A 84 -9.56 12.48 11.90
N GLU A 85 -10.23 11.46 12.43
CA GLU A 85 -10.17 11.06 13.84
C GLU A 85 -8.96 10.16 14.16
N GLY A 86 -8.08 9.90 13.18
CA GLY A 86 -6.85 9.11 13.34
C GLY A 86 -7.02 7.60 13.19
N ALA A 87 -8.19 7.11 12.78
CA ALA A 87 -8.38 5.68 12.54
C ALA A 87 -7.68 5.26 11.24
N LEU A 88 -6.87 4.21 11.30
CA LEU A 88 -6.07 3.73 10.17
C LEU A 88 -6.70 2.52 9.47
N GLY A 89 -6.49 2.44 8.16
CA GLY A 89 -6.78 1.27 7.34
C GLY A 89 -5.64 1.05 6.35
N VAL A 90 -5.11 -0.17 6.27
CA VAL A 90 -4.01 -0.51 5.37
C VAL A 90 -4.44 -1.62 4.43
N ILE A 91 -4.22 -1.41 3.12
CA ILE A 91 -4.29 -2.49 2.13
C ILE A 91 -2.85 -2.88 1.79
N GLY A 92 -2.53 -4.16 1.97
CA GLY A 92 -1.26 -4.73 1.49
C GLY A 92 -1.47 -5.45 0.16
N VAL A 93 -0.70 -5.07 -0.86
CA VAL A 93 -0.67 -5.74 -2.17
C VAL A 93 0.67 -6.42 -2.34
N MET A 94 0.67 -7.74 -2.41
CA MET A 94 1.87 -8.55 -2.61
C MET A 94 2.18 -8.70 -4.10
N PHE A 95 3.46 -8.75 -4.44
CA PHE A 95 3.96 -8.89 -5.82
C PHE A 95 4.82 -10.14 -5.94
N ASP A 96 4.55 -10.97 -6.95
CA ASP A 96 5.45 -12.04 -7.41
C ASP A 96 6.33 -11.54 -8.55
N GLU A 97 7.45 -12.22 -8.79
CA GLU A 97 8.26 -12.04 -10.00
C GLU A 97 7.46 -12.42 -11.25
N GLY A 98 7.55 -11.60 -12.29
CA GLY A 98 6.79 -11.82 -13.52
C GLY A 98 6.97 -10.70 -14.54
N LYS A 99 5.88 -10.37 -15.22
CA LYS A 99 5.86 -9.26 -16.20
C LYS A 99 6.14 -7.93 -15.49
N ASN A 100 6.80 -7.02 -16.21
CA ASN A 100 7.00 -5.66 -15.72
C ASN A 100 5.64 -5.00 -15.39
N ASN A 101 5.54 -4.36 -14.23
CA ASN A 101 4.42 -3.48 -13.89
C ASN A 101 4.82 -2.04 -14.27
N PRO A 102 4.23 -1.44 -15.32
CA PRO A 102 4.61 -0.10 -15.78
C PRO A 102 4.40 0.99 -14.73
N GLU A 103 3.41 0.81 -13.86
CA GLU A 103 3.09 1.78 -12.80
C GLU A 103 4.15 1.76 -11.70
N LEU A 104 4.57 0.56 -11.29
CA LEU A 104 5.69 0.38 -10.37
C LEU A 104 7.00 0.93 -10.97
N GLN A 105 7.22 0.75 -12.27
CA GLN A 105 8.42 1.26 -12.95
C GLN A 105 8.53 2.79 -12.87
N LYS A 106 7.43 3.54 -13.02
CA LYS A 106 7.43 5.01 -12.83
C LYS A 106 7.96 5.42 -11.46
N ILE A 107 7.58 4.66 -10.42
CA ILE A 107 8.02 4.90 -9.04
C ILE A 107 9.51 4.60 -8.91
N ILE A 108 9.95 3.44 -9.42
CA ILE A 108 11.36 3.01 -9.39
C ILE A 108 12.28 4.04 -10.07
N ASP A 109 11.90 4.51 -11.26
CA ASP A 109 12.70 5.47 -12.04
C ASP A 109 12.82 6.83 -11.33
N ALA A 110 11.79 7.24 -10.59
CA ALA A 110 11.77 8.50 -9.84
C ALA A 110 12.31 8.37 -8.41
N ALA A 111 12.44 7.14 -7.88
CA ALA A 111 12.79 6.88 -6.50
C ALA A 111 14.19 7.42 -6.17
N PRO A 112 14.32 8.25 -5.12
CA PRO A 112 15.64 8.70 -4.67
C PRO A 112 16.46 7.55 -4.09
N LYS A 113 17.74 7.45 -4.50
CA LYS A 113 18.68 6.45 -3.96
C LYS A 113 19.05 6.73 -2.51
N GLU A 114 19.15 8.01 -2.16
CA GLU A 114 19.51 8.48 -0.82
C GLU A 114 18.28 9.08 -0.11
N LYS A 115 18.36 9.15 1.22
CA LYS A 115 17.32 9.77 2.04
C LYS A 115 17.07 11.22 1.62
N THR A 116 15.83 11.54 1.29
CA THR A 116 15.41 12.88 0.89
C THR A 116 13.94 13.12 1.21
N GLY A 117 13.54 14.39 1.32
CA GLY A 117 12.14 14.78 1.42
C GLY A 117 11.34 14.54 0.13
N PRO A 118 10.02 14.77 0.16
CA PRO A 118 9.13 14.63 -0.99
C PRO A 118 9.55 15.46 -2.18
N ARG A 119 9.55 14.84 -3.36
CA ARG A 119 9.73 15.50 -4.66
C ARG A 119 8.57 15.18 -5.57
N THR A 120 7.94 16.22 -6.12
CA THR A 120 6.86 16.09 -7.10
C THR A 120 7.40 16.16 -8.52
N PHE A 121 6.95 15.25 -9.38
CA PHE A 121 7.24 15.18 -10.80
C PHE A 121 5.95 15.50 -11.57
N SER A 122 5.76 16.76 -11.97
CA SER A 122 4.53 17.23 -12.61
C SER A 122 4.16 16.50 -13.90
N ASP A 123 5.17 16.02 -14.63
CA ASP A 123 5.00 15.33 -15.93
C ASP A 123 4.83 13.81 -15.79
N VAL A 124 4.88 13.28 -14.57
CA VAL A 124 4.71 11.86 -14.29
C VAL A 124 3.42 11.66 -13.52
N ILE A 125 2.41 11.08 -14.18
CA ILE A 125 1.13 10.76 -13.55
C ILE A 125 1.15 9.34 -13.01
N ILE A 126 0.81 9.20 -11.72
CA ILE A 126 0.64 7.93 -11.03
C ILE A 126 -0.85 7.58 -10.88
N ASP A 127 -1.22 6.36 -11.23
CA ASP A 127 -2.51 5.73 -10.95
C ASP A 127 -2.34 4.62 -9.90
N PRO A 128 -2.71 4.85 -8.63
CA PRO A 128 -2.57 3.85 -7.58
C PRO A 128 -3.45 2.60 -7.82
N ASN A 129 -4.49 2.66 -8.66
CA ASN A 129 -5.31 1.50 -8.99
C ASN A 129 -4.52 0.49 -9.85
N ALA A 130 -3.55 0.95 -10.66
CA ALA A 130 -2.76 0.09 -11.55
C ALA A 130 -1.69 -0.74 -10.80
N LEU A 131 -1.60 -0.60 -9.48
CA LEU A 131 -0.80 -1.45 -8.60
C LEU A 131 -1.61 -2.61 -8.00
N PHE A 132 -2.93 -2.66 -8.23
CA PHE A 132 -3.79 -3.75 -7.76
C PHE A 132 -3.86 -4.88 -8.79
N PRO A 133 -4.15 -6.12 -8.34
CA PRO A 133 -4.53 -7.19 -9.26
C PRO A 133 -5.90 -6.91 -9.90
N ASP A 134 -6.15 -7.50 -11.07
CA ASP A 134 -7.43 -7.37 -11.80
C ASP A 134 -8.63 -7.84 -10.97
N GLU A 135 -8.45 -8.91 -10.17
CA GLU A 135 -9.44 -9.40 -9.21
C GLU A 135 -8.99 -9.12 -7.78
N ILE A 136 -9.80 -8.37 -7.05
CA ILE A 136 -9.56 -8.06 -5.64
C ILE A 136 -10.23 -9.12 -4.76
N LYS A 137 -9.41 -10.01 -4.20
CA LYS A 137 -9.78 -10.92 -3.10
C LYS A 137 -8.91 -10.59 -1.91
N VAL A 138 -9.51 -10.34 -0.76
CA VAL A 138 -8.80 -9.82 0.41
C VAL A 138 -8.87 -10.78 1.59
N PHE A 139 -7.75 -10.92 2.29
CA PHE A 139 -7.72 -11.34 3.68
C PHE A 139 -7.96 -10.11 4.56
N ARG A 140 -8.72 -10.25 5.64
CA ARG A 140 -8.95 -9.19 6.62
C ARG A 140 -8.71 -9.68 8.04
N TYR A 141 -7.88 -8.96 8.77
CA TYR A 141 -7.71 -9.15 10.21
C TYR A 141 -7.48 -7.80 10.90
N MET A 142 -7.70 -7.75 12.21
CA MET A 142 -7.35 -6.58 13.03
C MET A 142 -5.89 -6.72 13.47
N GLY A 143 -5.04 -5.76 13.10
CA GLY A 143 -3.60 -5.80 13.37
C GLY A 143 -3.04 -4.49 13.95
N SER A 144 -1.72 -4.36 13.96
CA SER A 144 -0.99 -3.12 14.25
C SER A 144 -0.35 -2.56 12.97
N LEU A 145 0.29 -1.40 13.09
CA LEU A 145 1.33 -1.00 12.13
C LEU A 145 2.49 -2.03 12.16
N THR A 146 3.41 -1.94 11.20
CA THR A 146 4.61 -2.79 11.11
C THR A 146 5.90 -2.00 11.40
N THR A 147 5.76 -0.78 11.91
CA THR A 147 6.86 0.15 12.19
C THR A 147 6.60 0.87 13.51
N PRO A 148 7.63 1.10 14.37
CA PRO A 148 7.45 1.72 15.69
C PRO A 148 6.47 2.92 15.72
N PRO A 149 5.56 2.99 16.70
CA PRO A 149 5.57 2.26 17.97
C PRO A 149 5.05 0.80 17.92
N CYS A 150 4.55 0.30 16.78
CA CYS A 150 4.24 -1.11 16.55
C CYS A 150 4.48 -1.46 15.08
#